data_AF-A0AB37Z8H8-F1
#
_entry.id   AF-A0AB37Z8H8-F1
#
_cell.length_a   1.000
_cell.length_b   1.000
_cell.length_c   1.000
_cell.angle_alpha   90.00
_cell.angle_beta   90.00
_cell.angle_gamma   90.00
#
_symmetry.space_group_name_H-M   'P 1'
#
loop_
_entity.id
_entity.type
_entity.pdbx_description
1 polymer ?
#
loop_
_entity_poly.entity_id
_entity_poly.type
_entity_poly.pdbx_seq_one_letter_code
_entity_poly.pdbx_strand_id
1 'polypeptide(L)'
;MIEERLRTLVRHLGPARLAQATTIKNRRRWQTVATEMKVKARIEDMEELLKAFPQYELWLWKGEVDPIKGQVSPGYEEADSNLSNQNAG
;
A
#
# COMPACT_ATOMS: atom_id res chain seq x y z
N MET A 1 -8.93 -9.56 -3.66
CA MET A 1 -7.85 -9.18 -4.60
C MET A 1 -7.42 -7.72 -4.42
N ILE A 2 -8.22 -6.70 -4.73
CA ILE A 2 -7.79 -5.29 -4.57
C ILE A 2 -7.88 -4.77 -3.12
N GLU A 3 -8.92 -5.17 -2.38
CA GLU A 3 -9.08 -4.78 -0.97
C GLU A 3 -7.95 -5.31 -0.08
N GLU A 4 -7.46 -6.52 -0.37
CA GLU A 4 -6.34 -7.12 0.34
C GLU A 4 -5.03 -6.38 0.04
N ARG A 5 -4.79 -6.03 -1.22
CA ARG A 5 -3.66 -5.19 -1.63
C ARG A 5 -3.71 -3.82 -0.96
N LEU A 6 -4.89 -3.20 -0.92
CA LEU A 6 -5.08 -1.93 -0.21
C LEU A 6 -4.72 -2.06 1.27
N ARG A 7 -5.17 -3.13 1.94
CA ARG A 7 -4.83 -3.39 3.34
C ARG A 7 -3.34 -3.56 3.58
N THR A 8 -2.68 -4.32 2.72
CA THR A 8 -1.23 -4.52 2.76
C THR A 8 -0.52 -3.17 2.60
N LEU A 9 -0.95 -2.35 1.64
CA LEU A 9 -0.39 -1.02 1.41
C LEU A 9 -0.63 -0.09 2.61
N VAL A 10 -1.81 -0.11 3.20
CA VAL A 10 -2.16 0.69 4.39
C VAL A 10 -1.35 0.25 5.61
N ARG A 11 -1.10 -1.05 5.79
CA ARG A 11 -0.20 -1.56 6.85
C ARG A 11 1.26 -1.16 6.61
N HIS A 12 1.72 -1.23 5.37
CA HIS A 12 3.10 -0.91 5.00
C HIS A 12 3.39 0.59 5.14
N LEU A 13 2.55 1.47 4.59
CA LEU A 13 2.69 2.92 4.73
C LEU A 13 2.41 3.40 6.16
N GLY A 14 1.50 2.71 6.84
CA GLY A 14 1.07 3.00 8.19
C GLY A 14 -0.05 4.06 8.24
N PRO A 15 -1.00 3.92 9.18
CA PRO A 15 -2.19 4.77 9.24
C PRO A 15 -1.87 6.23 9.60
N ALA A 16 -0.72 6.49 10.23
CA ALA A 16 -0.28 7.85 10.57
C ALA A 16 0.27 8.62 9.36
N ARG A 17 0.99 7.94 8.45
CA ARG A 17 1.46 8.56 7.21
C ARG A 17 0.32 8.83 6.25
N LEU A 18 -0.59 7.87 6.11
CA LEU A 18 -1.79 8.04 5.29
C LEU A 18 -2.67 9.18 5.80
N ALA A 19 -2.88 9.31 7.11
CA ALA A 19 -3.64 10.42 7.67
C ALA A 19 -3.01 11.81 7.43
N GLN A 20 -1.69 11.87 7.20
CA GLN A 20 -0.99 13.13 6.89
C GLN A 20 -0.94 13.42 5.39
N ALA A 21 -0.81 12.37 4.56
CA ALA A 21 -0.67 12.49 3.12
C ALA A 21 -2.02 12.58 2.37
N THR A 22 -3.10 12.04 2.96
CA THR A 22 -4.45 12.06 2.39
C THR A 22 -5.31 13.14 3.04
N THR A 23 -6.41 13.53 2.38
CA THR A 23 -7.42 14.42 3.00
C THR A 23 -8.07 13.78 4.22
N ILE A 24 -8.08 12.44 4.30
CA ILE A 24 -8.62 11.68 5.42
C ILE A 24 -7.64 11.72 6.59
N LYS A 25 -7.73 12.79 7.39
CA LYS A 25 -6.95 12.97 8.63
C LYS A 25 -7.25 11.94 9.73
N ASN A 26 -8.23 11.06 9.50
CA ASN A 26 -8.68 10.11 10.49
C ASN A 26 -7.82 8.83 10.50
N ARG A 27 -6.75 8.85 11.32
CA ARG A 27 -5.87 7.69 11.54
C ARG A 27 -6.63 6.41 11.91
N ARG A 28 -7.67 6.52 12.74
CA ARG A 28 -8.49 5.36 13.14
C ARG A 28 -9.14 4.69 11.94
N ARG A 29 -9.57 5.48 10.94
CA ARG A 29 -10.17 4.95 9.72
C ARG A 29 -9.17 4.05 8.97
N TRP A 30 -7.95 4.54 8.75
CA TRP A 30 -6.88 3.76 8.13
C TRP A 30 -6.50 2.53 8.94
N GLN A 31 -6.48 2.64 10.27
CA GLN A 31 -6.23 1.49 11.15
C GLN A 31 -7.32 0.42 10.99
N THR A 32 -8.60 0.80 11.01
CA THR A 32 -9.71 -0.13 10.79
C THR A 32 -9.65 -0.74 9.40
N VAL A 33 -9.32 0.03 8.35
CA VAL A 33 -9.13 -0.53 7.01
C VAL A 33 -8.03 -1.58 7.02
N ALA A 34 -6.89 -1.33 7.67
CA ALA A 34 -5.78 -2.28 7.76
C ALA A 34 -6.10 -3.55 8.56
N THR A 35 -6.83 -3.43 9.68
CA THR A 35 -7.01 -4.53 10.65
C THR A 35 -8.33 -5.28 10.44
N GLU A 36 -9.40 -4.59 10.06
CA GLU A 36 -10.77 -5.11 10.14
C GLU A 36 -11.22 -5.68 8.80
N MET A 37 -11.10 -7.00 8.58
CA MET A 37 -11.43 -7.64 7.29
C MET A 37 -12.88 -7.39 6.81
N LYS A 38 -13.77 -7.04 7.73
CA LYS A 38 -15.18 -6.73 7.45
C LYS A 38 -15.40 -5.32 6.89
N VAL A 39 -14.45 -4.41 7.07
CA VAL A 39 -14.58 -3.01 6.62
C VAL A 39 -14.13 -2.88 5.18
N LYS A 40 -15.10 -2.62 4.28
CA LYS A 40 -14.81 -2.26 2.90
C LYS A 40 -14.22 -0.85 2.85
N ALA A 41 -13.09 -0.70 2.18
CA ALA A 41 -12.60 0.62 1.83
C ALA A 41 -13.58 1.28 0.86
N ARG A 42 -13.84 2.57 1.04
CA ARG A 42 -14.65 3.30 0.07
C ARG A 42 -13.79 3.64 -1.13
N ILE A 43 -14.45 3.92 -2.24
CA ILE A 43 -13.79 4.43 -3.43
C ILE A 43 -13.04 5.73 -3.09
N GLU A 44 -13.66 6.61 -2.30
CA GLU A 44 -13.04 7.85 -1.80
C GLU A 44 -11.69 7.62 -1.09
N ASP A 45 -11.60 6.59 -0.23
CA ASP A 45 -10.33 6.28 0.45
C ASP A 45 -9.27 5.81 -0.53
N MET A 46 -9.67 5.01 -1.51
CA MET A 46 -8.77 4.48 -2.52
C MET A 46 -8.27 5.59 -3.45
N GLU A 47 -9.15 6.49 -3.88
CA GLU A 47 -8.79 7.66 -4.69
C GLU A 47 -7.84 8.59 -3.95
N GLU A 48 -8.13 8.91 -2.69
CA GLU A 48 -7.26 9.76 -1.87
C GLU A 48 -5.90 9.11 -1.62
N LEU A 49 -5.86 7.79 -1.42
CA LEU A 49 -4.62 7.05 -1.30
C LEU A 49 -3.82 7.07 -2.60
N LEU A 50 -4.44 6.85 -3.75
CA LEU A 50 -3.77 6.87 -5.06
C LEU A 50 -3.32 8.28 -5.43
N LYS A 51 -4.08 9.31 -5.03
CA LYS A 51 -3.70 10.71 -5.21
C LYS A 51 -2.47 11.08 -4.38
N ALA A 52 -2.36 10.55 -3.17
CA ALA A 52 -1.19 10.72 -2.32
C ALA A 52 0.00 9.86 -2.76
N PHE A 53 -0.26 8.65 -3.26
CA PHE A 53 0.77 7.68 -3.66
C PHE A 53 0.44 7.00 -5.00
N PRO A 54 0.56 7.73 -6.12
CA PRO A 54 0.24 7.20 -7.45
C PRO A 54 1.19 6.07 -7.88
N GLN A 55 2.36 5.98 -7.26
CA GLN A 55 3.34 4.91 -7.49
C GLN A 55 2.82 3.50 -7.20
N TYR A 56 1.78 3.34 -6.39
CA TYR A 56 1.20 2.03 -6.08
C TYR A 56 -0.03 1.70 -6.94
N GLU A 57 -0.43 2.56 -7.87
CA GLU A 57 -1.64 2.38 -8.67
C GLU A 57 -1.63 1.05 -9.44
N LEU A 58 -0.60 0.80 -10.23
CA LEU A 58 -0.49 -0.42 -11.03
C LEU A 58 -0.51 -1.68 -10.16
N TRP A 59 0.19 -1.66 -9.04
CA TRP A 59 0.21 -2.78 -8.12
C TRP A 59 -1.16 -2.99 -7.47
N LEU A 60 -1.86 -1.93 -7.10
CA LEU A 60 -3.19 -2.02 -6.51
C LEU A 60 -4.19 -2.63 -7.51
N TRP A 61 -4.23 -2.10 -8.74
CA TRP A 61 -5.16 -2.52 -9.79
C TRP A 61 -4.82 -3.87 -10.41
N LYS A 62 -3.60 -4.01 -10.93
CA LYS A 62 -3.16 -5.22 -11.66
C LYS A 62 -2.43 -6.22 -10.78
N GLY A 63 -1.74 -5.76 -9.74
CA GLY A 63 -0.80 -6.59 -8.97
C GLY A 63 0.58 -6.66 -9.59
N GLU A 64 0.80 -5.85 -10.61
CA GLU A 64 2.07 -5.74 -11.33
C GLU A 64 2.84 -4.52 -10.81
N VAL A 65 4.16 -4.60 -10.85
CA VAL A 65 5.06 -3.49 -10.53
C VAL A 65 5.88 -3.16 -11.77
N ASP A 66 6.13 -1.88 -11.99
CA ASP A 66 6.95 -1.38 -13.08
C ASP A 66 7.92 -0.33 -12.50
N PRO A 67 9.04 -0.79 -11.89
CA PRO A 67 10.00 0.11 -11.25
C PRO A 67 10.62 1.09 -12.25
N ILE A 68 10.66 0.74 -13.54
CA ILE A 68 11.16 1.61 -14.62
C ILE A 68 10.26 2.85 -14.79
N LYS A 69 8.95 2.69 -14.60
CA LYS A 69 7.97 3.78 -14.62
C LYS A 69 7.73 4.39 -13.23
N GLY A 70 8.50 4.00 -12.22
CA GLY A 70 8.31 4.44 -10.83
C GLY A 70 7.08 3.83 -10.16
N GLN A 71 6.55 2.72 -10.69
CA GLN A 71 5.43 1.99 -10.09
C GLN A 71 5.94 0.80 -9.27
N VAL A 72 5.72 0.82 -7.97
CA VAL A 72 6.34 -0.13 -7.02
C VAL A 72 5.27 -0.80 -6.17
N SER A 73 5.61 -1.94 -5.55
CA SER A 73 4.76 -2.60 -4.56
C SER A 73 5.18 -2.22 -3.14
N PRO A 74 4.24 -2.20 -2.17
CA PRO A 74 4.60 -2.20 -0.76
C PRO A 74 5.41 -3.46 -0.46
N GLY A 75 6.65 -3.29 -0.01
CA GLY A 75 7.58 -4.40 0.28
C GLY A 75 8.59 -4.73 -0.83
N TYR A 76 8.63 -4.02 -1.97
CA TYR A 76 9.75 -4.16 -2.93
C TYR A 76 11.11 -3.85 -2.25
N GLU A 77 11.14 -2.88 -1.33
CA GLU A 77 12.32 -2.62 -0.46
C GLU A 77 12.67 -3.77 0.49
N GLU A 78 11.68 -4.55 0.96
CA GLU A 78 11.90 -5.68 1.88
C GLU A 78 12.34 -6.96 1.16
N ALA A 79 11.91 -7.15 -0.09
CA ALA A 79 12.27 -8.29 -0.92
C ALA A 79 13.71 -8.18 -1.47
N ASP A 80 14.14 -6.97 -1.87
CA ASP A 80 15.51 -6.73 -2.34
C ASP A 80 16.54 -6.92 -1.22
N SER A 81 16.19 -6.54 0.02
CA SER A 81 17.03 -6.73 1.20
C SER A 81 17.21 -8.21 1.60
N ASN A 82 16.30 -9.11 1.22
CA ASN A 82 16.44 -10.55 1.49
C ASN A 82 17.16 -11.33 0.38
N LEU A 83 17.24 -10.79 -0.84
CA LEU A 83 17.97 -11.44 -1.93
C LEU A 83 19.50 -11.34 -1.77
N SER A 84 20.00 -10.32 -1.07
CA SER A 84 21.44 -10.21 -0.79
C SER A 84 21.98 -11.27 0.18
N ASN A 85 21.12 -12.05 0.85
CA ASN A 85 21.55 -13.08 1.82
C ASN A 85 21.27 -14.53 1.36
N GLN A 86 20.90 -14.74 0.10
CA GLN A 86 20.91 -16.08 -0.51
C GLN A 86 22.22 -16.32 -1.27
N ASN A 87 23.35 -16.13 -0.58
CA ASN A 87 24.62 -16.75 -0.94
C ASN A 87 24.91 -17.84 0.11
N ALA A 88 24.70 -19.11 -0.28
CA ALA A 88 25.33 -20.33 0.25
C ALA A 88 24.36 -21.52 -0.02
N GLY A 89 24.72 -22.57 -0.74
CA GLY A 89 25.98 -22.98 -1.37
C GLY A 89 25.75 -24.31 -2.10
#